data_AF-A0A1J3HEI6-F1
#
_entry.id   AF-A0A1J3HEI6-F1
#
_cell.length_a   1.000
_cell.length_b   1.000
_cell.length_c   1.000
_cell.angle_alpha   90.00
_cell.angle_beta   90.00
_cell.angle_gamma   90.00
#
_symmetry.space_group_name_H-M   'P 1'
#
loop_
_entity.id
_entity.type
_entity.pdbx_description
1 polymer ?
#
loop_
_entity_poly.entity_id
_entity_poly.type
_entity_poly.pdbx_seq_one_letter_code
_entity_poly.pdbx_strand_id
1 'polypeptide(L)'
;EDVQGRNCLTNFWGMDFTTDKMRSMVRKWQSLIEAHVDVKTGDGYTLRMFCIAFTKKRQGQVKKTCYAQSGQIRNIRKKMMEIMSREASACDLKDLVAKFIPEAIGKDIEKACQG
;
A
#
# COMPACT_ATOMS: atom_id res chain seq x y z
N GLU A 1 24.56 3.50 -7.75
CA GLU A 1 25.25 2.21 -7.50
C GLU A 1 26.71 2.43 -7.78
N ASP A 2 27.58 1.97 -6.89
CA ASP A 2 29.02 2.23 -6.97
C ASP A 2 29.80 1.11 -6.28
N VAL A 3 31.03 0.85 -6.72
CA VAL A 3 31.91 -0.17 -6.14
C VAL A 3 33.14 0.52 -5.58
N GLN A 4 33.27 0.49 -4.25
CA GLN A 4 34.37 1.09 -3.52
C GLN A 4 35.32 0.00 -3.02
N GLY A 5 36.35 -0.29 -3.81
CA GLY A 5 37.31 -1.36 -3.52
C GLY A 5 36.63 -2.72 -3.53
N ARG A 6 36.39 -3.30 -2.35
CA ARG A 6 35.68 -4.58 -2.17
C ARG A 6 34.21 -4.42 -1.74
N ASN A 7 33.73 -3.19 -1.59
CA ASN A 7 32.38 -2.91 -1.13
C ASN A 7 31.49 -2.51 -2.31
N CYS A 8 30.33 -3.15 -2.46
CA CYS A 8 29.32 -2.78 -3.45
C CYS A 8 28.18 -2.01 -2.77
N LEU A 9 27.98 -0.75 -3.16
CA LEU A 9 26.92 0.10 -2.65
C LEU A 9 25.64 -0.13 -3.46
N THR A 10 24.61 -0.66 -2.81
CA THR A 10 23.30 -0.92 -3.40
C THR A 10 22.33 0.23 -3.11
N ASN A 11 21.34 0.39 -3.99
CA ASN A 11 20.22 1.32 -3.79
C ASN A 11 18.89 0.56 -3.78
N PHE A 12 17.84 1.20 -3.28
CA PHE A 12 16.49 0.65 -3.32
C PHE A 12 15.99 0.53 -4.77
N TRP A 13 15.55 -0.67 -5.14
CA TRP A 13 14.97 -0.94 -6.47
C TRP A 13 13.47 -1.21 -6.41
N GLY A 14 13.01 -1.92 -5.38
CA GLY A 14 11.60 -2.29 -5.22
C GLY A 14 11.32 -3.02 -3.93
N MET A 15 10.04 -3.21 -3.64
CA MET A 15 9.53 -3.93 -2.47
C MET A 15 8.33 -4.76 -2.89
N ASP A 16 8.31 -6.02 -2.46
CA ASP A 16 7.21 -6.95 -2.69
C ASP A 16 6.89 -7.75 -1.43
N PHE A 17 5.62 -8.16 -1.31
CA PHE A 17 5.25 -9.15 -0.30
C PHE A 17 5.70 -10.55 -0.73
N THR A 18 6.09 -11.36 0.26
CA THR A 18 6.33 -12.78 0.03
C THR A 18 5.03 -13.48 -0.39
N THR A 19 5.16 -14.52 -1.20
CA THR A 19 4.00 -15.21 -1.80
C THR A 19 3.11 -15.88 -0.76
N ASP A 20 3.69 -16.39 0.33
CA ASP A 20 3.00 -16.94 1.49
C ASP A 20 2.16 -15.86 2.20
N LYS A 21 2.74 -14.67 2.40
CA LYS A 21 2.02 -13.54 3.02
C LYS A 21 0.84 -13.11 2.16
N MET A 22 1.05 -12.92 0.86
CA MET A 22 -0.03 -12.53 -0.07
C MET A 22 -1.17 -13.54 -0.06
N ARG A 23 -0.85 -14.84 -0.15
CA ARG A 23 -1.84 -15.92 -0.11
C ARG A 23 -2.57 -16.01 1.24
N SER A 24 -1.90 -15.71 2.35
CA SER A 24 -2.49 -15.76 3.69
C SER A 24 -3.55 -14.68 3.95
N MET A 25 -3.42 -13.52 3.26
CA MET A 25 -4.32 -12.38 3.41
C MET A 25 -5.64 -12.58 2.63
N VAL A 26 -5.58 -13.27 1.49
CA VAL A 26 -6.76 -13.56 0.68
C VAL A 26 -7.58 -14.66 1.34
N ARG A 27 -8.77 -14.31 1.82
CA ARG A 27 -9.72 -15.24 2.45
C ARG A 27 -11.10 -15.06 1.84
N LYS A 28 -11.96 -16.08 1.98
CA LYS A 28 -13.37 -16.00 1.57
C LYS A 28 -14.14 -15.03 2.48
N TRP A 29 -15.29 -14.57 1.99
CA TRP A 29 -16.28 -13.78 2.76
C TRP A 29 -15.90 -12.33 3.09
N GLN A 30 -14.89 -11.80 2.43
CA GLN A 30 -14.48 -10.40 2.47
C GLN A 30 -14.30 -9.86 1.04
N SER A 31 -14.46 -8.57 0.84
CA SER A 31 -14.13 -7.91 -0.43
C SER A 31 -12.63 -7.61 -0.48
N LEU A 32 -12.01 -7.93 -1.61
CA LEU A 32 -10.67 -7.50 -1.98
C LEU A 32 -10.77 -6.17 -2.73
N ILE A 33 -9.94 -5.21 -2.33
CA ILE A 33 -9.87 -3.87 -2.92
C ILE A 33 -8.42 -3.57 -3.27
N GLU A 34 -8.14 -3.49 -4.57
CA GLU A 34 -6.80 -3.18 -5.10
C GLU A 34 -6.80 -1.80 -5.76
N ALA A 35 -5.68 -1.10 -5.63
CA ALA A 35 -5.38 0.16 -6.29
C ALA A 35 -3.89 0.24 -6.65
N HIS A 36 -3.57 0.97 -7.72
CA HIS A 36 -2.19 1.27 -8.11
C HIS A 36 -2.08 2.74 -8.52
N VAL A 37 -0.90 3.33 -8.32
CA VAL A 37 -0.59 4.69 -8.76
C VAL A 37 0.85 4.75 -9.25
N ASP A 38 1.05 5.45 -10.36
CA ASP A 38 2.37 5.85 -10.85
C ASP A 38 2.71 7.22 -10.27
N VAL A 39 3.81 7.31 -9.51
CA VAL A 39 4.23 8.53 -8.82
C VAL A 39 5.68 8.85 -9.17
N LYS A 40 5.97 10.15 -9.30
CA LYS A 40 7.32 10.68 -9.40
C LYS A 40 7.71 11.31 -8.08
N THR A 41 8.82 10.86 -7.50
CA THR A 41 9.38 11.40 -6.24
C THR A 41 10.10 12.73 -6.47
N GLY A 42 10.43 13.46 -5.40
CA GLY A 42 11.09 14.76 -5.46
C GLY A 42 12.46 14.73 -6.16
N ASP A 43 13.21 13.66 -5.93
CA ASP A 43 14.51 13.34 -6.53
C ASP A 43 14.43 12.75 -7.94
N GLY A 44 13.22 12.63 -8.51
CA GLY A 44 13.01 12.33 -9.92
C GLY A 44 12.85 10.84 -10.28
N TYR A 45 12.85 9.94 -9.29
CA TYR A 45 12.52 8.53 -9.52
C TYR A 45 11.02 8.37 -9.85
N THR A 46 10.72 7.46 -10.78
CA THR A 46 9.34 7.09 -11.10
C THR A 46 9.05 5.70 -10.56
N LEU A 47 8.03 5.58 -9.71
CA LEU A 47 7.67 4.36 -9.01
C LEU A 47 6.21 4.01 -9.29
N ARG A 48 5.92 2.71 -9.38
CA ARG A 48 4.54 2.19 -9.38
C ARG A 48 4.26 1.58 -8.01
N MET A 49 3.33 2.17 -7.29
CA MET A 49 2.90 1.69 -5.97
C MET A 49 1.63 0.87 -6.12
N PHE A 50 1.58 -0.28 -5.46
CA PHE A 50 0.40 -1.13 -5.35
C PHE A 50 -0.10 -1.14 -3.91
N CYS A 51 -1.42 -1.08 -3.73
CA CYS A 51 -2.05 -1.22 -2.42
C CYS A 51 -3.19 -2.22 -2.49
N ILE A 52 -3.20 -3.14 -1.53
CA ILE A 52 -4.19 -4.21 -1.38
C ILE A 52 -4.86 -4.02 -0.03
N ALA A 53 -6.18 -3.96 -0.02
CA ALA A 53 -7.00 -3.85 1.17
C ALA A 53 -8.11 -4.90 1.20
N PHE A 54 -8.51 -5.30 2.40
CA PHE A 54 -9.61 -6.23 2.64
C PHE A 54 -10.62 -5.61 3.60
N THR A 55 -11.90 -5.89 3.39
CA THR A 55 -12.95 -5.50 4.33
C THR A 55 -12.85 -6.30 5.64
N LYS A 56 -12.85 -5.60 6.77
CA LYS A 56 -12.74 -6.22 8.10
C LYS A 56 -14.13 -6.47 8.70
N LYS A 57 -14.34 -7.68 9.20
CA LYS A 57 -15.55 -8.03 9.95
C LYS A 57 -15.57 -7.27 11.30
N ARG A 58 -16.69 -6.62 11.62
CA ARG A 58 -16.86 -5.93 12.91
C ARG A 58 -17.03 -6.93 14.05
N GLN A 59 -16.51 -6.61 15.24
CA GLN A 59 -16.74 -7.42 16.44
C GLN A 59 -18.26 -7.46 16.75
N GLY A 60 -18.80 -8.66 16.93
CA GLY A 60 -20.25 -8.87 17.13
C GLY A 60 -21.08 -9.03 15.85
N GLN A 61 -20.48 -8.93 14.65
CA GLN A 61 -21.22 -9.16 13.41
C GLN A 61 -21.65 -10.64 13.27
N VAL A 62 -22.97 -10.89 13.22
CA VAL A 62 -23.53 -12.25 13.08
C VAL A 62 -23.29 -12.80 11.67
N LYS A 63 -23.46 -11.96 10.63
CA LYS A 63 -23.25 -12.36 9.23
C LYS A 63 -21.81 -12.83 9.00
N LYS A 64 -21.65 -13.98 8.32
CA LYS A 64 -20.33 -14.50 7.94
C LYS A 64 -19.59 -13.62 6.93
N THR A 65 -20.35 -12.91 6.07
CA THR A 65 -19.79 -12.09 5.01
C THR A 65 -19.71 -10.61 5.37
N CYS A 66 -18.62 -9.99 4.96
CA CYS A 66 -18.38 -8.56 5.02
C CYS A 66 -18.05 -8.10 3.60
N TYR A 67 -19.07 -7.78 2.80
CA TYR A 67 -18.88 -7.30 1.43
C TYR A 67 -19.16 -5.82 1.35
N ALA A 68 -18.25 -5.07 0.75
CA ALA A 68 -18.45 -3.66 0.43
C ALA A 68 -19.28 -3.52 -0.85
N GLN A 69 -20.17 -2.55 -0.89
CA GLN A 69 -20.89 -2.19 -2.11
C GLN A 69 -19.94 -1.56 -3.14
N SER A 70 -20.27 -1.65 -4.43
CA SER A 70 -19.43 -1.12 -5.51
C SER A 70 -19.11 0.38 -5.35
N GLY A 71 -20.07 1.17 -4.85
CA GLY A 71 -19.84 2.59 -4.54
C GLY A 71 -18.82 2.81 -3.43
N GLN A 72 -18.88 2.00 -2.36
CA GLN A 72 -17.91 2.04 -1.26
C GLN A 72 -16.51 1.64 -1.75
N ILE A 73 -16.42 0.57 -2.57
CA ILE A 73 -15.14 0.12 -3.17
C ILE A 73 -14.51 1.24 -4.00
N ARG A 74 -15.30 1.94 -4.84
CA ARG A 74 -14.81 3.06 -5.65
C ARG A 74 -14.31 4.22 -4.79
N ASN A 75 -15.02 4.55 -3.72
CA ASN A 75 -14.63 5.61 -2.79
C ASN A 75 -13.35 5.27 -2.02
N ILE A 76 -13.23 4.02 -1.55
CA ILE A 76 -12.02 3.52 -0.88
C ILE A 76 -10.83 3.56 -1.85
N ARG A 77 -10.97 3.06 -3.08
CA ARG A 77 -9.91 3.14 -4.10
C ARG A 77 -9.47 4.58 -4.36
N LYS A 78 -10.40 5.52 -4.46
CA LYS A 78 -10.08 6.94 -4.65
C LYS A 78 -9.21 7.48 -3.50
N LYS A 79 -9.61 7.22 -2.25
CA LYS A 79 -8.83 7.60 -1.06
C LYS A 79 -7.46 6.93 -0.98
N MET A 80 -7.38 5.63 -1.33
CA MET A 80 -6.11 4.91 -1.40
C MET A 80 -5.13 5.60 -2.37
N MET A 81 -5.60 5.90 -3.59
CA MET A 81 -4.77 6.55 -4.61
C MET A 81 -4.36 7.97 -4.20
N GLU A 82 -5.27 8.73 -3.61
CA GLU A 82 -5.01 10.09 -3.12
C GLU A 82 -3.91 10.11 -2.04
N ILE A 83 -4.01 9.24 -1.03
CA ILE A 83 -3.02 9.17 0.05
C ILE A 83 -1.67 8.68 -0.49
N MET A 84 -1.65 7.63 -1.32
CA MET A 84 -0.39 7.16 -1.92
C MET A 84 0.30 8.25 -2.74
N SER A 85 -0.45 8.95 -3.60
CA SER A 85 0.10 10.03 -4.42
C SER A 85 0.63 11.19 -3.58
N ARG A 86 -0.11 11.60 -2.54
CA ARG A 86 0.31 12.66 -1.62
C ARG A 86 1.59 12.33 -0.88
N GLU A 87 1.69 11.12 -0.31
CA GLU A 87 2.84 10.72 0.50
C GLU A 87 4.11 10.48 -0.32
N ALA A 88 3.97 10.03 -1.57
CA ALA A 88 5.10 9.72 -2.44
C ALA A 88 5.58 10.93 -3.27
N SER A 89 4.69 11.87 -3.65
CA SER A 89 5.11 13.05 -4.43
C SER A 89 5.80 14.11 -3.58
N ALA A 90 5.58 14.10 -2.26
CA ALA A 90 6.13 15.09 -1.33
C ALA A 90 7.51 14.73 -0.76
N CYS A 91 8.03 13.52 -1.07
CA CYS A 91 9.24 12.99 -0.46
C CYS A 91 10.23 12.47 -1.50
N ASP A 92 11.50 12.41 -1.11
CA ASP A 92 12.56 11.73 -1.85
C ASP A 92 12.49 10.22 -1.61
N LEU A 93 13.20 9.44 -2.44
CA LEU A 93 13.18 7.98 -2.36
C LEU A 93 13.57 7.45 -0.97
N LYS A 94 14.57 8.08 -0.33
CA LYS A 94 15.05 7.70 1.00
C LYS A 94 13.96 7.80 2.06
N ASP A 95 13.24 8.93 2.07
CA ASP A 95 12.18 9.18 3.05
C ASP A 95 10.94 8.34 2.76
N LEU A 96 10.65 8.08 1.48
CA LEU A 96 9.57 7.19 1.09
C LEU A 96 9.83 5.75 1.55
N VAL A 97 11.06 5.25 1.42
CA VAL A 97 11.45 3.92 1.95
C VAL A 97 11.35 3.90 3.48
N ALA A 98 11.74 4.97 4.17
CA ALA A 98 11.57 5.07 5.62
C ALA A 98 10.09 4.98 6.06
N LYS A 99 9.14 5.41 5.21
CA LYS A 99 7.69 5.24 5.45
C LYS A 99 7.19 3.81 5.14
N PHE A 100 7.84 3.09 4.22
CA PHE A 100 7.48 1.72 3.88
C PHE A 100 7.83 0.72 4.98
N ILE A 101 9.00 0.87 5.63
CA ILE A 101 9.47 -0.04 6.69
C ILE A 101 8.42 -0.24 7.82
N PRO A 102 7.81 0.82 8.39
CA PRO A 102 6.77 0.68 9.42
C PRO A 102 5.33 0.56 8.88
N GLU A 103 5.15 0.42 7.55
CA GLU A 103 3.86 0.43 6.87
C GLU A 103 2.99 1.67 7.19
N ALA A 104 3.60 2.86 7.27
CA ALA A 104 2.92 4.09 7.70
C ALA A 104 1.76 4.48 6.76
N ILE A 105 2.01 4.40 5.44
CA ILE A 105 1.02 4.74 4.40
C ILE A 105 -0.19 3.81 4.48
N GLY A 106 0.02 2.51 4.74
CA GLY A 106 -1.07 1.53 4.88
C GLY A 106 -1.97 1.85 6.08
N LYS A 107 -1.37 2.24 7.22
CA LYS A 107 -2.12 2.63 8.42
C LYS A 107 -2.93 3.91 8.22
N ASP A 108 -2.40 4.86 7.47
CA ASP A 108 -3.11 6.12 7.18
C ASP A 108 -4.28 5.90 6.22
N ILE A 109 -4.12 5.02 5.23
CA ILE A 109 -5.22 4.55 4.37
C ILE A 109 -6.30 3.88 5.21
N GLU A 110 -5.93 2.98 6.14
CA GLU A 110 -6.89 2.30 7.02
C GLU A 110 -7.71 3.31 7.83
N LYS A 111 -7.04 4.27 8.49
CA LYS A 111 -7.71 5.33 9.27
C LYS A 111 -8.64 6.19 8.41
N ALA A 112 -8.19 6.60 7.23
CA ALA A 112 -8.99 7.46 6.34
C ALA A 112 -10.19 6.74 5.72
N CYS A 113 -10.16 5.40 5.66
CA CYS A 113 -11.23 4.56 5.12
C CYS A 113 -12.13 3.96 6.20
N GLN A 114 -11.81 4.14 7.49
CA GLN A 114 -12.74 3.84 8.59
C GLN A 114 -13.88 4.85 8.58
N GLY A 115 -15.11 4.34 8.57
CA GLY A 115 -16.36 5.09 8.64
C GLY A 115 -17.32 4.44 9.62
#